data_AF-A0A4P6L0U5-F1
#
_entry.id   AF-A0A4P6L0U5-F1
#
_cell.length_a   1.000
_cell.length_b   1.000
_cell.length_c   1.000
_cell.angle_alpha   90.00
_cell.angle_beta   90.00
_cell.angle_gamma   90.00
#
_symmetry.space_group_name_H-M   'P 1'
#
loop_
_entity.id
_entity.type
_entity.pdbx_description
1 polymer ?
#
loop_
_entity_poly.entity_id
_entity_poly.type
_entity_poly.pdbx_seq_one_letter_code
_entity_poly.pdbx_strand_id
1 'polypeptide(L)'
;MSSLEMVAYINATREPGKAELRHDNFMAKVSSVLGVGDALKFQGMYKDAYNRDKPCYNFPKREACLMAMSYSYELQAKVFDAWVAAEEKLLAKPVAAIPNFDDPIAAARAWIEAR
;
A
#
# COMPACT_ATOMS: atom_id res chain seq x y z
N MET A 1 -6.76 -8.33 1.48
CA MET A 1 -7.08 -8.57 0.06
C MET A 1 -6.46 -9.89 -0.34
N SER A 2 -7.25 -10.81 -0.89
CA SER A 2 -6.76 -12.13 -1.31
C SER A 2 -6.01 -12.06 -2.64
N SER A 3 -5.15 -13.03 -2.93
CA SER A 3 -4.45 -13.11 -4.21
C SER A 3 -5.38 -13.26 -5.41
N LEU A 4 -6.57 -13.85 -5.22
CA LEU A 4 -7.59 -13.95 -6.27
C LEU A 4 -8.20 -12.60 -6.59
N GLU A 5 -8.61 -11.84 -5.57
CA GLU A 5 -9.13 -10.47 -5.73
C GLU A 5 -8.08 -9.57 -6.40
N MET A 6 -6.81 -9.73 -6.02
CA MET A 6 -5.72 -8.95 -6.60
C MET A 6 -5.53 -9.25 -8.08
N VAL A 7 -5.57 -10.53 -8.48
CA VAL A 7 -5.49 -10.94 -9.89
C VAL A 7 -6.67 -10.39 -10.68
N ALA A 8 -7.89 -10.46 -10.13
CA ALA A 8 -9.07 -9.89 -10.75
C ALA A 8 -8.93 -8.37 -10.99
N TYR A 9 -8.45 -7.64 -9.98
CA TYR A 9 -8.19 -6.20 -10.10
C TYR A 9 -7.11 -5.88 -11.15
N ILE A 10 -6.00 -6.63 -11.18
CA ILE A 10 -4.92 -6.41 -12.15
C ILE A 10 -5.43 -6.67 -13.57
N ASN A 11 -6.21 -7.73 -13.78
CA ASN A 11 -6.79 -8.01 -15.09
C ASN A 11 -7.83 -6.99 -15.51
N ALA A 12 -8.62 -6.44 -14.57
CA ALA A 12 -9.57 -5.37 -14.85
C ALA A 12 -8.92 -4.04 -15.23
N THR A 13 -7.70 -3.78 -14.78
CA THR A 13 -6.96 -2.53 -15.03
C THR A 13 -5.89 -2.66 -16.12
N ARG A 14 -5.74 -3.84 -16.73
CA ARG A 14 -4.78 -4.07 -17.82
C ARG A 14 -5.24 -3.45 -19.13
N GLU A 15 -4.27 -3.02 -19.93
CA GLU A 15 -4.50 -2.53 -21.28
C GLU A 15 -5.16 -3.61 -22.17
N PRO A 16 -6.10 -3.21 -23.04
CA PRO A 16 -6.74 -4.13 -23.97
C PRO A 16 -5.70 -4.76 -24.91
N GLY A 17 -5.74 -6.10 -25.04
CA GLY A 17 -4.81 -6.86 -25.87
C GLY A 17 -3.60 -7.44 -25.13
N LYS A 18 -3.42 -7.16 -23.84
CA LYS A 18 -2.47 -7.91 -23.00
C LYS A 18 -3.09 -9.23 -22.56
N ALA A 19 -2.26 -10.28 -22.51
CA ALA A 19 -2.70 -11.59 -22.00
C ALA A 19 -3.18 -11.48 -20.55
N GLU A 20 -4.19 -12.26 -20.18
CA GLU A 20 -4.70 -12.30 -18.80
C GLU A 20 -3.64 -12.86 -17.84
N LEU A 21 -3.53 -12.23 -16.66
CA LEU A 21 -2.69 -12.72 -15.59
C LEU A 21 -3.37 -13.94 -14.97
N ARG A 22 -2.71 -15.09 -15.07
CA ARG A 22 -3.11 -16.29 -14.35
C ARG A 22 -2.67 -16.22 -12.88
N HIS A 23 -3.46 -16.85 -12.01
CA HIS A 23 -3.21 -16.87 -10.57
C HIS A 23 -1.90 -17.55 -10.17
N ASP A 24 -1.50 -18.61 -10.87
CA ASP A 24 -0.23 -19.31 -10.65
C ASP A 24 1.00 -18.40 -10.89
N ASN A 25 1.00 -17.65 -11.99
CA ASN A 25 2.04 -16.67 -12.30
C ASN A 25 2.09 -15.54 -11.24
N PHE A 26 0.92 -15.12 -10.75
CA PHE A 26 0.86 -14.16 -9.66
C PHE A 26 1.51 -14.72 -8.40
N MET A 27 1.16 -15.95 -7.98
CA MET A 27 1.71 -16.62 -6.80
C MET A 27 3.24 -16.75 -6.88
N ALA A 28 3.79 -17.09 -8.06
CA ALA A 28 5.23 -17.18 -8.27
C ALA A 28 5.95 -15.84 -8.08
N LYS A 29 5.33 -14.73 -8.54
CA LYS A 29 5.92 -13.39 -8.42
C LYS A 29 5.87 -12.84 -7.00
N VAL A 30 4.95 -13.29 -6.14
CA VAL A 30 4.84 -12.84 -4.75
C VAL A 30 6.14 -13.06 -3.98
N SER A 31 6.78 -14.22 -4.14
CA SER A 31 8.05 -14.51 -3.46
C SER A 31 9.21 -13.65 -3.99
N SER A 32 9.18 -13.26 -5.26
CA SER A 32 10.18 -12.35 -5.84
C SER A 32 10.01 -10.90 -5.38
N VAL A 33 8.76 -10.45 -5.19
CA VAL A 33 8.46 -9.04 -4.84
C VAL A 33 8.52 -8.80 -3.34
N LEU A 34 7.98 -9.71 -2.52
CA LEU A 34 7.97 -9.57 -1.06
C LEU A 34 9.18 -10.22 -0.38
N GLY A 35 9.90 -11.09 -1.09
CA GLY A 35 10.91 -11.97 -0.49
C GLY A 35 10.28 -13.23 0.09
N VAL A 36 11.04 -14.33 0.06
CA VAL A 36 10.54 -15.67 0.41
C VAL A 36 10.01 -15.74 1.85
N GLY A 37 10.73 -15.13 2.80
CA GLY A 37 10.37 -15.15 4.22
C GLY A 37 9.10 -14.36 4.54
N ASP A 38 8.89 -13.21 3.90
CA ASP A 38 7.72 -12.38 4.13
C ASP A 38 6.49 -12.91 3.39
N ALA A 39 6.66 -13.49 2.20
CA ALA A 39 5.57 -14.15 1.49
C ALA A 39 4.91 -15.25 2.34
N LEU A 40 5.71 -16.07 3.04
CA LEU A 40 5.22 -17.14 3.90
C LEU A 40 4.28 -16.65 5.02
N LYS A 41 4.50 -15.42 5.54
CA LYS A 41 3.67 -14.83 6.61
C LYS A 41 2.23 -14.58 6.18
N PHE A 42 2.00 -14.43 4.89
CA PHE A 42 0.70 -14.08 4.31
C PHE A 42 0.05 -15.27 3.60
N GLN A 43 0.61 -16.47 3.70
CA GLN A 43 -0.01 -17.65 3.10
C GLN A 43 -1.37 -17.94 3.75
N GLY A 44 -2.30 -18.35 2.91
CA GLY A 44 -3.62 -18.81 3.32
C GLY A 44 -4.11 -19.91 2.39
N MET A 45 -5.30 -20.42 2.70
CA MET A 45 -6.01 -21.36 1.84
C MET A 45 -7.39 -20.78 1.52
N TYR A 46 -7.88 -21.05 0.32
CA TYR A 46 -9.27 -20.80 -0.05
C TYR A 46 -9.92 -22.09 -0.52
N LYS A 47 -11.23 -22.18 -0.35
CA LYS A 47 -12.03 -23.29 -0.85
C LYS A 47 -12.48 -22.99 -2.27
N ASP A 48 -12.19 -23.90 -3.19
CA ASP A 48 -12.70 -23.80 -4.55
C ASP A 48 -14.18 -24.23 -4.64
N ALA A 49 -14.78 -24.12 -5.83
CA ALA A 49 -16.16 -24.54 -6.08
C ALA A 49 -16.43 -26.03 -5.79
N TYR A 50 -15.38 -26.84 -5.66
CA TYR A 50 -15.42 -28.26 -5.34
C TYR A 50 -15.05 -28.53 -3.88
N ASN A 51 -15.03 -27.49 -3.03
CA ASN A 51 -14.73 -27.54 -1.62
C ASN A 51 -13.29 -28.01 -1.28
N ARG A 52 -12.37 -27.92 -2.25
CA ARG A 52 -10.96 -28.29 -2.06
C ARG A 52 -10.16 -27.07 -1.59
N ASP A 53 -9.26 -27.30 -0.64
CA ASP A 53 -8.36 -26.26 -0.15
C ASP A 53 -7.24 -26.02 -1.17
N LYS A 54 -7.13 -24.78 -1.65
CA LYS A 54 -6.08 -24.33 -2.56
C LYS A 54 -5.26 -23.21 -1.94
N PRO A 55 -3.93 -23.17 -2.21
CA PRO A 55 -3.08 -22.13 -1.67
C PRO A 55 -3.42 -20.76 -2.25
N CYS A 56 -3.44 -19.75 -1.39
CA CYS A 56 -3.54 -18.34 -1.75
C CYS A 56 -2.67 -17.48 -0.82
N TYR A 57 -2.68 -16.18 -1.04
CA TYR A 57 -2.10 -15.22 -0.13
C TYR A 57 -3.16 -14.22 0.32
N ASN A 58 -3.10 -13.82 1.58
CA ASN A 58 -3.94 -12.80 2.18
C ASN A 58 -3.07 -11.60 2.58
N PHE A 59 -3.05 -10.58 1.72
CA PHE A 59 -2.16 -9.44 1.90
C PHE A 59 -2.81 -8.36 2.78
N PRO A 60 -2.03 -7.75 3.69
CA PRO A 60 -2.35 -6.46 4.26
C PRO A 60 -2.30 -5.36 3.19
N LYS A 61 -2.81 -4.17 3.53
CA LYS A 61 -2.94 -3.05 2.59
C LYS A 61 -1.59 -2.66 1.95
N ARG A 62 -0.50 -2.68 2.71
CA ARG A 62 0.84 -2.30 2.24
C ARG A 62 1.35 -3.27 1.18
N GLU A 63 1.32 -4.56 1.46
CA GLU A 63 1.83 -5.61 0.59
C GLU A 63 0.94 -5.77 -0.65
N ALA A 64 -0.38 -5.61 -0.51
CA ALA A 64 -1.29 -5.56 -1.65
C ALA A 64 -0.96 -4.39 -2.58
N CYS A 65 -0.68 -3.20 -2.01
CA CYS A 65 -0.26 -2.03 -2.78
C CYS A 65 1.06 -2.28 -3.52
N LEU A 66 2.05 -2.86 -2.84
CA LEU A 66 3.33 -3.22 -3.43
C LEU A 66 3.16 -4.20 -4.60
N MET A 67 2.32 -5.23 -4.43
CA MET A 67 2.01 -6.19 -5.48
C MET A 67 1.30 -5.51 -6.66
N ALA A 68 0.29 -4.66 -6.42
CA ALA A 68 -0.43 -3.95 -7.48
C ALA A 68 0.51 -3.03 -8.27
N MET A 69 1.36 -2.28 -7.58
CA MET A 69 2.40 -1.45 -8.17
C MET A 69 3.33 -2.28 -9.07
N SER A 70 3.74 -3.48 -8.67
CA SER A 70 4.67 -4.32 -9.47
C SER A 70 4.14 -4.76 -10.86
N TYR A 71 2.86 -4.54 -11.14
CA TYR A 71 2.22 -4.87 -12.43
C TYR A 71 1.84 -3.65 -13.28
N SER A 72 1.86 -2.43 -12.74
CA SER A 72 1.52 -1.21 -13.47
C SER A 72 2.45 -0.06 -13.07
N TYR A 73 3.27 0.39 -14.02
CA TYR A 73 4.15 1.55 -13.86
C TYR A 73 3.37 2.86 -13.76
N GLU A 74 2.23 2.97 -14.44
CA GLU A 74 1.35 4.12 -14.30
C GLU A 74 0.77 4.22 -12.89
N LEU A 75 0.39 3.07 -12.31
CA LEU A 75 -0.07 3.02 -10.93
C LEU A 75 1.05 3.41 -9.96
N GLN A 76 2.28 2.96 -10.22
CA GLN A 76 3.45 3.38 -9.44
C GLN A 76 3.64 4.90 -9.48
N ALA A 77 3.59 5.52 -10.67
CA ALA A 77 3.72 6.96 -10.83
C ALA A 77 2.63 7.70 -10.05
N LYS A 78 1.35 7.29 -10.19
CA LYS A 78 0.22 7.92 -9.47
C LYS A 78 0.37 7.80 -7.94
N VAL A 79 0.83 6.66 -7.45
CA VAL A 79 1.08 6.47 -6.01
C VAL A 79 2.22 7.36 -5.52
N PHE A 80 3.29 7.47 -6.31
CA PHE A 80 4.41 8.36 -6.01
C PHE A 80 3.98 9.83 -6.00
N ASP A 81 3.27 10.29 -7.03
CA ASP A 81 2.76 11.66 -7.12
C ASP A 81 1.82 11.99 -5.94
N ALA A 82 0.94 11.04 -5.58
CA ALA A 82 0.07 11.19 -4.42
C ALA A 82 0.85 11.25 -3.09
N TRP A 83 1.97 10.54 -2.99
CA TRP A 83 2.84 10.58 -1.82
C TRP A 83 3.58 11.92 -1.73
N VAL A 84 4.21 12.39 -2.81
CA VAL A 84 4.88 13.71 -2.87
C VAL A 84 3.88 14.82 -2.52
N ALA A 85 2.69 14.81 -3.13
CA ALA A 85 1.65 15.78 -2.81
C ALA A 85 1.17 15.71 -1.35
N ALA A 86 1.23 14.54 -0.71
CA ALA A 86 0.92 14.40 0.71
C ALA A 86 2.07 14.94 1.59
N GLU A 87 3.33 14.69 1.22
CA GLU A 87 4.50 15.23 1.92
C GLU A 87 4.51 16.76 1.86
N GLU A 88 4.30 17.35 0.69
CA GLU A 88 4.19 18.79 0.52
C GLU A 88 3.07 19.37 1.38
N LYS A 89 1.90 18.70 1.46
CA LYS A 89 0.80 19.13 2.35
C LYS A 89 1.14 19.04 3.83
N LEU A 90 1.92 18.04 4.24
CA LEU A 90 2.37 17.90 5.63
C LEU A 90 3.41 18.95 5.98
N LEU A 91 4.32 19.29 5.06
CA LEU A 91 5.31 20.35 5.22
C LEU A 91 4.67 21.75 5.17
N ALA A 92 3.66 21.94 4.31
CA ALA A 92 2.94 23.19 4.14
C ALA A 92 1.89 23.43 5.23
N LYS A 93 1.44 22.38 5.94
CA LYS A 93 0.70 22.58 7.18
C LYS A 93 1.69 23.11 8.21
N PRO A 94 1.58 24.37 8.65
CA PRO A 94 2.36 24.80 9.79
C PRO A 94 1.95 23.88 10.93
N VAL A 95 2.93 23.17 11.48
CA VAL A 95 2.82 22.52 12.79
C VAL A 95 2.29 23.61 13.71
N ALA A 96 0.99 23.57 14.03
CA ALA A 96 0.27 24.64 14.70
C ALA A 96 1.13 25.12 15.86
N ALA A 97 1.72 26.32 15.73
CA ALA A 97 2.88 26.81 16.48
C ALA A 97 3.01 26.12 17.84
N ILE A 98 3.64 24.93 17.85
CA ILE A 98 3.75 24.18 19.09
C ILE A 98 4.76 24.99 19.89
N PRO A 99 4.36 25.59 21.01
CA PRO A 99 5.26 26.43 21.77
C PRO A 99 6.44 25.58 22.20
N ASN A 100 7.63 26.16 22.18
CA ASN A 100 8.81 25.49 22.70
C ASN A 100 8.60 25.17 24.20
N PHE A 101 8.39 23.90 24.53
CA PHE A 101 8.12 23.47 25.91
C PHE A 101 9.37 23.37 26.78
N ASP A 102 10.57 23.50 26.18
CA ASP A 102 11.83 23.56 26.93
C ASP A 102 12.00 24.93 27.64
N ASP A 103 11.26 25.96 27.20
CA ASP A 103 11.18 27.26 27.89
C ASP A 103 9.70 27.60 28.23
N PRO A 104 9.26 27.32 29.48
CA PRO A 104 7.88 27.54 29.89
C PRO A 104 7.44 29.02 29.82
N ILE A 105 8.37 29.98 29.86
CA ILE A 105 8.04 31.42 29.75
C ILE A 105 7.81 31.78 28.28
N ALA A 106 8.66 31.31 27.38
CA ALA A 106 8.48 31.52 25.94
C ALA A 106 7.18 30.87 25.44
N ALA A 107 6.86 29.67 25.94
CA ALA A 107 5.59 29.01 25.67
C ALA A 107 4.40 29.88 26.11
N ALA A 108 4.37 30.33 27.37
CA ALA A 108 3.27 31.14 27.91
C ALA A 108 3.04 32.45 27.12
N ARG A 109 4.10 33.11 26.64
CA ARG A 109 3.99 34.34 25.82
C ARG A 109 3.31 34.08 24.48
N ALA A 110 3.67 33.00 23.80
CA ALA A 110 3.06 32.64 22.51
C ALA A 110 1.55 32.36 22.62
N TRP A 111 1.09 31.80 23.75
CA TRP A 111 -0.34 31.59 24.02
C TRP A 111 -1.11 32.89 24.31
N ILE A 112 -0.45 33.88 24.90
CA ILE A 112 -1.04 35.20 25.18
C ILE A 112 -1.18 35.99 23.88
N GLU A 113 -0.17 35.95 22.99
CA GLU A 113 -0.18 36.66 21.71
C GLU A 113 -1.12 36.05 20.67
N ALA A 114 -1.46 34.76 20.80
CA ALA A 114 -2.37 34.06 19.90
C ALA A 114 -3.87 34.26 20.23
N ARG A 115 -4.21 35.06 21.25
CA ARG A 115 -5.58 35.36 21.68
C ARG A 115 -6.01 36.76 21.26
#